data_AF-A0AA41N5A4-F1
#
_entry.id   AF-A0AA41N5A4-F1
#
_cell.length_a   1.000
_cell.length_b   1.000
_cell.length_c   1.000
_cell.angle_alpha   90.00
_cell.angle_beta   90.00
_cell.angle_gamma   90.00
#
_symmetry.space_group_name_H-M   'P 1'
#
loop_
_entity.id
_entity.type
_entity.pdbx_description
1 polymer ?
#
loop_
_entity_poly.entity_id
_entity_poly.type
_entity_poly.pdbx_seq_one_letter_code
_entity_poly.pdbx_strand_id
1 'polypeptide(L)'
;MAQVLQKIDPAYFDENWLNRIKTEVGDNWRLKILGQQINDFTLPDVNLIGEHSDAAELGRMLQLILGCAVNCEQKQEYIQAIMMMEESVQHVVMTAIQELMSKESPVSSGNDAYVDLDRQLKKTTEELNEALSAKEEIAQRCHELDMQVAALQEEKSSLLAENQILMERLNQSDSIEDPNSPAGRRHLQLQTQLEQLQEETFRLEAAKDDYRIRCEELEKEISELRQQNDELTTLADEAQSLKDEIDVLRHSSDKVSKLEGQVESYKKKLEDLGDLRRQVKLLEEKNTMYMQNTVSLEEELRKANAARSQLETYKRQVVELQNRLSEESKKADKLDFEYKRLKEKVDSLQKEKDRLRTERDSLKETIEELRCVQAQEGQLTTQGLMPLSSQESSDSLAAEIITPEIREKLIRLQHENRMLKINQEGSDNEKIALLQSLLDDANLRKNELETENRLVNQRLLEVQSQVEELQKSLQDQGSKAEDVIRTLDPKQNQGAAPEIQALKNQLQERERLFYSLEKEYEKTKSQREMEEKYIVSAWYNMGMTLHKKAAEDRLASTGSGQSFLARQRQATSTRRSYPGHVQPATAR
;
A
#
# COMPACT_ATOMS: atom_id res chain seq x y z
N MET A 1 -24.61 76.86 65.80
CA MET A 1 -24.58 77.29 67.21
C MET A 1 -25.99 77.42 67.79
N ALA A 2 -26.78 78.48 67.54
CA ALA A 2 -28.13 78.62 68.12
C ALA A 2 -29.06 77.42 67.84
N GLN A 3 -29.17 76.98 66.59
CA GLN A 3 -29.90 75.75 66.19
C GLN A 3 -29.34 74.44 66.78
N VAL A 4 -28.14 74.46 67.37
CA VAL A 4 -27.54 73.31 68.06
C VAL A 4 -27.93 73.35 69.53
N LEU A 5 -27.93 74.52 70.17
CA LEU A 5 -28.45 74.71 71.52
C LEU A 5 -29.94 74.33 71.63
N GLN A 6 -30.77 74.71 70.65
CA GLN A 6 -32.16 74.25 70.55
C GLN A 6 -32.30 72.72 70.48
N LYS A 7 -31.33 72.00 69.90
CA LYS A 7 -31.34 70.52 69.88
C LYS A 7 -30.82 69.91 71.18
N ILE A 8 -29.87 70.57 71.85
CA ILE A 8 -29.29 70.13 73.13
C ILE A 8 -30.33 70.24 74.25
N ASP A 9 -31.09 71.33 74.28
CA ASP A 9 -32.19 71.56 75.23
C ASP A 9 -33.29 72.43 74.58
N PRO A 10 -34.33 71.83 73.98
CA PRO A 10 -35.46 72.57 73.40
C PRO A 10 -36.43 73.16 74.43
N ALA A 11 -36.28 72.84 75.72
CA ALA A 11 -37.10 73.42 76.80
C ALA A 11 -36.51 74.75 77.29
N TYR A 12 -35.19 74.90 77.28
CA TYR A 12 -34.49 76.15 77.58
C TYR A 12 -34.29 77.04 76.33
N PHE A 13 -33.90 76.46 75.19
CA PHE A 13 -33.64 77.17 73.94
C PHE A 13 -34.81 77.02 72.96
N ASP A 14 -35.98 77.49 73.37
CA ASP A 14 -37.24 77.32 72.65
C ASP A 14 -37.32 78.11 71.32
N GLU A 15 -38.43 77.93 70.58
CA GLU A 15 -38.70 78.71 69.36
C GLU A 15 -38.76 80.23 69.62
N ASN A 16 -39.26 80.69 70.78
CA ASN A 16 -39.30 82.13 71.09
C ASN A 16 -37.92 82.72 71.40
N TRP A 17 -36.94 81.89 71.76
CA TRP A 17 -35.52 82.24 71.82
C TRP A 17 -34.87 82.16 70.43
N LEU A 18 -35.07 81.08 69.68
CA LEU A 18 -34.46 80.89 68.36
C LEU A 18 -34.87 81.99 67.36
N ASN A 19 -36.15 82.41 67.37
CA ASN A 19 -36.66 83.48 66.50
C ASN A 19 -36.05 84.88 66.78
N ARG A 20 -35.23 85.03 67.84
CA ARG A 20 -34.42 86.24 68.09
C ARG A 20 -33.12 86.26 67.27
N ILE A 21 -32.70 85.10 66.74
CA ILE A 21 -31.48 84.93 65.97
C ILE A 21 -31.78 85.09 64.48
N LYS A 22 -31.20 86.11 63.85
CA LYS A 22 -31.41 86.37 62.42
C LYS A 22 -30.74 85.27 61.57
N THR A 23 -31.48 84.68 60.65
CA THR A 23 -31.03 83.57 59.78
C THR A 23 -30.29 84.03 58.52
N GLU A 24 -30.61 85.21 58.00
CA GLU A 24 -29.97 85.83 56.83
C GLU A 24 -29.10 87.01 57.28
N VAL A 25 -27.82 86.74 57.55
CA VAL A 25 -26.87 87.74 58.10
C VAL A 25 -25.84 88.19 57.06
N GLY A 26 -25.41 87.31 56.15
CA GLY A 26 -24.32 87.60 55.21
C GLY A 26 -23.06 88.11 55.92
N ASP A 27 -22.37 89.07 55.32
CA ASP A 27 -21.18 89.72 55.87
C ASP A 27 -21.49 90.77 56.95
N ASN A 28 -22.75 90.92 57.38
CA ASN A 28 -23.16 91.94 58.35
C ASN A 28 -22.87 91.50 59.80
N TRP A 29 -21.60 91.58 60.18
CA TRP A 29 -21.08 91.15 61.49
C TRP A 29 -21.76 91.82 62.71
N ARG A 30 -22.35 93.01 62.56
CA ARG A 30 -22.93 93.84 63.64
C ARG A 30 -24.20 93.29 64.31
N LEU A 31 -24.60 92.05 64.04
CA LEU A 31 -25.90 91.48 64.45
C LEU A 31 -25.80 90.16 65.25
N LYS A 32 -24.71 89.98 66.01
CA LYS A 32 -24.45 88.79 66.85
C LYS A 32 -24.00 89.16 68.28
N ILE A 33 -24.92 89.55 69.15
CA ILE A 33 -24.63 89.73 70.59
C ILE A 33 -25.75 89.12 71.45
N LEU A 34 -25.40 88.14 72.28
CA LEU A 34 -26.16 87.69 73.44
C LEU A 34 -25.17 87.55 74.61
N GLY A 35 -25.15 88.52 75.50
CA GLY A 35 -24.25 88.53 76.66
C GLY A 35 -24.97 88.09 77.93
N GLN A 36 -24.42 87.09 78.62
CA GLN A 36 -24.74 86.79 80.00
C GLN A 36 -23.51 86.20 80.69
N GLN A 37 -23.27 86.56 81.96
CA GLN A 37 -22.05 86.21 82.66
C GLN A 37 -22.13 84.80 83.27
N ILE A 38 -21.05 84.04 83.10
CA ILE A 38 -20.74 82.83 83.87
C ILE A 38 -19.37 83.10 84.48
N ASN A 39 -19.25 82.99 85.81
CA ASN A 39 -17.98 83.21 86.50
C ASN A 39 -17.03 82.03 86.30
N ASP A 40 -15.74 82.31 86.51
CA ASP A 40 -14.65 81.33 86.69
C ASP A 40 -14.35 80.42 85.48
N PHE A 41 -14.75 80.85 84.28
CA PHE A 41 -14.22 80.35 82.99
C PHE A 41 -13.92 81.52 82.05
N THR A 42 -12.93 81.35 81.16
CA THR A 42 -12.54 82.40 80.20
C THR A 42 -13.54 82.44 79.04
N LEU A 43 -14.47 83.40 79.09
CA LEU A 43 -15.50 83.57 78.05
C LEU A 43 -14.88 83.90 76.68
N PRO A 44 -15.41 83.34 75.57
CA PRO A 44 -14.93 83.61 74.22
C PRO A 44 -15.19 85.07 73.79
N ASP A 45 -14.22 85.70 73.14
CA ASP A 45 -14.42 87.04 72.57
C ASP A 45 -15.22 86.99 71.26
N VAL A 46 -16.53 87.22 71.37
CA VAL A 46 -17.46 87.24 70.24
C VAL A 46 -17.18 88.36 69.23
N ASN A 47 -16.45 89.42 69.59
CA ASN A 47 -16.06 90.47 68.66
C ASN A 47 -14.91 90.00 67.75
N LEU A 48 -13.92 89.29 68.29
CA LEU A 48 -12.83 88.70 67.48
C LEU A 48 -13.38 87.64 66.50
N ILE A 49 -14.35 86.84 66.94
CA ILE A 49 -15.08 85.91 66.06
C ILE A 49 -15.86 86.67 64.97
N GLY A 50 -16.48 87.80 65.31
CA GLY A 50 -17.32 88.59 64.41
C GLY A 50 -16.56 89.41 63.37
N GLU A 51 -15.45 90.03 63.77
CA GLU A 51 -14.67 90.95 62.92
C GLU A 51 -13.48 90.27 62.22
N HIS A 52 -12.82 89.32 62.88
CA HIS A 52 -11.56 88.71 62.41
C HIS A 52 -11.69 87.23 62.04
N SER A 53 -12.86 86.61 62.28
CA SER A 53 -13.09 85.16 62.11
C SER A 53 -12.12 84.27 62.90
N ASP A 54 -11.74 84.72 64.11
CA ASP A 54 -10.74 84.04 64.94
C ASP A 54 -11.15 82.59 65.28
N ALA A 55 -10.31 81.64 64.87
CA ALA A 55 -10.57 80.21 65.03
C ALA A 55 -10.38 79.71 66.48
N ALA A 56 -9.56 80.36 67.29
CA ALA A 56 -9.34 80.00 68.69
C ALA A 56 -10.52 80.44 69.56
N GLU A 57 -11.02 81.67 69.37
CA GLU A 57 -12.22 82.14 70.07
C GLU A 57 -13.49 81.42 69.58
N LEU A 58 -13.58 81.11 68.27
CA LEU A 58 -14.63 80.23 67.75
C LEU A 58 -14.56 78.82 68.38
N GLY A 59 -13.35 78.31 68.62
CA GLY A 59 -13.08 77.09 69.35
C GLY A 59 -13.60 77.12 70.80
N ARG A 60 -13.30 78.18 71.57
CA ARG A 60 -13.85 78.38 72.92
C ARG A 60 -15.39 78.45 72.91
N MET A 61 -15.99 79.11 71.92
CA MET A 61 -17.44 79.17 71.79
C MET A 61 -18.07 77.81 71.42
N LEU A 62 -17.35 76.93 70.73
CA LEU A 62 -17.75 75.53 70.55
C LEU A 62 -17.55 74.69 71.81
N GLN A 63 -16.48 74.90 72.57
CA GLN A 63 -16.19 74.23 73.85
C GLN A 63 -17.30 74.46 74.89
N LEU A 64 -17.85 75.68 74.96
CA LEU A 64 -19.02 75.96 75.82
C LEU A 64 -20.29 75.21 75.38
N ILE A 65 -20.57 75.16 74.06
CA ILE A 65 -21.74 74.42 73.53
C ILE A 65 -21.59 72.91 73.73
N LEU A 66 -20.37 72.38 73.59
CA LEU A 66 -20.02 71.00 73.96
C LEU A 66 -20.24 70.78 75.48
N GLY A 67 -19.81 71.72 76.31
CA GLY A 67 -20.06 71.73 77.76
C GLY A 67 -21.55 71.65 78.12
N CYS A 68 -22.43 72.31 77.36
CA CYS A 68 -23.89 72.13 77.47
C CYS A 68 -24.33 70.73 77.03
N ALA A 69 -23.85 70.24 75.88
CA ALA A 69 -24.24 68.94 75.31
C ALA A 69 -23.89 67.74 76.20
N VAL A 70 -22.76 67.80 76.93
CA VAL A 70 -22.35 66.73 77.86
C VAL A 70 -22.98 66.85 79.27
N ASN A 71 -23.71 67.93 79.56
CA ASN A 71 -24.35 68.16 80.86
C ASN A 71 -25.89 68.19 80.83
N CYS A 72 -26.53 68.35 79.66
CA CYS A 72 -27.99 68.32 79.52
C CYS A 72 -28.61 66.96 79.85
N GLU A 73 -29.95 66.87 79.90
CA GLU A 73 -30.65 65.61 80.19
C GLU A 73 -30.37 64.52 79.13
N GLN A 74 -30.27 64.91 77.85
CA GLN A 74 -29.97 64.01 76.72
C GLN A 74 -28.47 63.71 76.54
N LYS A 75 -27.60 64.10 77.48
CA LYS A 75 -26.13 63.97 77.35
C LYS A 75 -25.63 62.57 76.97
N GLN A 76 -26.35 61.52 77.35
CA GLN A 76 -25.97 60.14 77.02
C GLN A 76 -26.06 59.85 75.51
N GLU A 77 -26.97 60.49 74.78
CA GLU A 77 -27.06 60.40 73.32
C GLU A 77 -25.93 61.20 72.65
N TYR A 78 -25.63 62.40 73.15
CA TYR A 78 -24.52 63.22 72.65
C TYR A 78 -23.14 62.59 72.90
N ILE A 79 -22.94 61.95 74.06
CA ILE A 79 -21.70 61.20 74.37
C ILE A 79 -21.59 59.96 73.47
N GLN A 80 -22.68 59.24 73.21
CA GLN A 80 -22.67 58.13 72.23
C GLN A 80 -22.37 58.61 70.80
N ALA A 81 -22.87 59.77 70.39
CA ALA A 81 -22.54 60.35 69.09
C ALA A 81 -21.04 60.70 68.98
N ILE A 82 -20.43 61.25 70.04
CA ILE A 82 -18.98 61.50 70.11
C ILE A 82 -18.18 60.19 69.98
N MET A 83 -18.60 59.12 70.68
CA MET A 83 -17.93 57.81 70.60
C MET A 83 -17.96 57.15 69.21
N MET A 84 -18.81 57.62 68.29
CA MET A 84 -18.87 57.16 66.89
C MET A 84 -18.03 58.01 65.92
N MET A 85 -17.30 59.02 66.41
CA MET A 85 -16.38 59.85 65.61
C MET A 85 -14.96 59.26 65.55
N GLU A 86 -14.09 59.80 64.71
CA GLU A 86 -12.67 59.41 64.65
C GLU A 86 -11.94 59.66 65.98
N GLU A 87 -11.03 58.75 66.38
CA GLU A 87 -10.33 58.79 67.68
C GLU A 87 -9.56 60.11 67.91
N SER A 88 -9.01 60.69 66.84
CA SER A 88 -8.35 62.01 66.83
C SER A 88 -9.29 63.12 67.32
N VAL A 89 -10.55 63.09 66.89
CA VAL A 89 -11.59 64.06 67.29
C VAL A 89 -12.07 63.76 68.71
N GLN A 90 -12.23 62.48 69.07
CA GLN A 90 -12.62 62.07 70.43
C GLN A 90 -11.62 62.57 71.48
N HIS A 91 -10.32 62.49 71.22
CA HIS A 91 -9.29 62.96 72.15
C HIS A 91 -9.34 64.48 72.36
N VAL A 92 -9.51 65.27 71.29
CA VAL A 92 -9.61 66.75 71.40
C VAL A 92 -10.86 67.14 72.20
N VAL A 93 -11.99 66.49 71.93
CA VAL A 93 -13.25 66.67 72.65
C VAL A 93 -13.10 66.29 74.13
N MET A 94 -12.37 65.23 74.46
CA MET A 94 -12.11 64.80 75.84
C MET A 94 -11.24 65.80 76.61
N THR A 95 -10.16 66.30 76.02
CA THR A 95 -9.30 67.32 76.67
C THR A 95 -10.08 68.60 76.95
N ALA A 96 -10.91 69.06 76.00
CA ALA A 96 -11.73 70.26 76.14
C ALA A 96 -12.77 70.19 77.29
N ILE A 97 -13.14 68.99 77.74
CA ILE A 97 -14.04 68.77 78.89
C ILE A 97 -13.27 68.79 80.23
N GLN A 98 -11.99 68.39 80.25
CA GLN A 98 -11.19 68.27 81.47
C GLN A 98 -10.71 69.63 82.03
N GLU A 99 -10.58 70.65 81.18
CA GLU A 99 -9.94 71.95 81.50
C GLU A 99 -10.71 72.82 82.51
N LEU A 100 -11.99 72.53 82.77
CA LEU A 100 -12.97 73.44 83.38
C LEU A 100 -12.94 73.64 84.93
N MET A 101 -11.80 73.51 85.68
CA MET A 101 -11.78 73.61 87.19
C MET A 101 -10.43 73.95 87.94
N SER A 102 -10.20 75.16 88.54
CA SER A 102 -9.16 75.45 89.60
C SER A 102 -9.24 76.88 90.23
N LYS A 103 -8.54 77.39 91.29
CA LYS A 103 -8.00 76.97 92.65
C LYS A 103 -7.39 78.21 93.42
N GLU A 104 -7.15 78.14 94.75
CA GLU A 104 -6.94 79.35 95.64
C GLU A 104 -5.81 79.34 96.76
N SER A 105 -5.67 80.40 97.62
CA SER A 105 -4.57 80.78 98.62
C SER A 105 -5.08 81.38 100.00
N PRO A 106 -4.45 82.22 100.94
CA PRO A 106 -3.23 83.11 101.01
C PRO A 106 -2.35 83.15 102.36
N VAL A 107 -2.01 84.32 103.01
CA VAL A 107 -0.81 84.61 103.91
C VAL A 107 -1.00 85.70 105.08
N SER A 108 -0.13 85.80 106.14
CA SER A 108 0.44 87.03 106.86
C SER A 108 0.42 87.22 108.44
N SER A 109 0.78 88.44 108.97
CA SER A 109 1.54 88.72 110.25
C SER A 109 1.08 89.90 111.19
N GLY A 110 1.78 90.21 112.33
CA GLY A 110 1.50 91.39 113.22
C GLY A 110 2.49 91.73 114.39
N ASN A 111 2.29 92.89 115.06
CA ASN A 111 3.11 93.55 116.15
C ASN A 111 2.17 94.29 117.17
N ASP A 112 2.54 94.95 118.30
CA ASP A 112 3.82 95.29 119.00
C ASP A 112 3.69 95.09 120.56
N ALA A 113 4.10 95.87 121.60
CA ALA A 113 4.67 97.23 121.80
C ALA A 113 5.39 97.43 123.17
N TYR A 114 6.02 98.60 123.39
CA TYR A 114 6.37 99.29 124.67
C TYR A 114 6.40 98.48 125.99
N VAL A 115 7.47 98.28 126.79
CA VAL A 115 8.96 98.35 126.72
C VAL A 115 9.72 99.71 126.59
N ASP A 116 9.13 100.83 126.19
CA ASP A 116 9.77 101.53 125.06
C ASP A 116 11.02 102.42 125.26
N LEU A 117 11.45 102.86 126.45
CA LEU A 117 12.59 103.82 126.54
C LEU A 117 13.95 103.14 126.75
N ASP A 118 13.99 102.06 127.53
CA ASP A 118 15.10 101.10 127.48
C ASP A 118 15.08 100.40 126.11
N ARG A 119 13.87 100.06 125.60
CA ARG A 119 13.73 99.72 124.17
C ARG A 119 14.17 100.86 123.26
N GLN A 120 14.17 102.15 123.59
CA GLN A 120 14.56 103.19 122.62
C GLN A 120 16.09 103.31 122.50
N LEU A 121 16.82 103.15 123.61
CA LEU A 121 18.27 103.03 123.56
C LEU A 121 18.68 101.69 122.90
N LYS A 122 18.02 100.60 123.28
CA LYS A 122 18.20 99.28 122.66
C LYS A 122 17.80 99.28 121.17
N LYS A 123 16.73 99.98 120.80
CA LYS A 123 16.21 100.15 119.43
C LYS A 123 17.09 101.06 118.59
N THR A 124 17.61 102.16 119.10
CA THR A 124 18.64 102.91 118.34
C THR A 124 19.94 102.11 118.16
N THR A 125 20.20 101.13 119.04
CA THR A 125 21.31 100.17 118.88
C THR A 125 20.94 99.03 117.91
N GLU A 126 19.68 98.58 117.90
CA GLU A 126 19.13 97.58 116.97
C GLU A 126 18.97 98.17 115.56
N GLU A 127 18.40 99.37 115.41
CA GLU A 127 18.36 100.19 114.19
C GLU A 127 19.77 100.48 113.65
N LEU A 128 20.77 100.70 114.52
CA LEU A 128 22.16 100.83 114.10
C LEU A 128 22.74 99.50 113.62
N ASN A 129 22.43 98.37 114.28
CA ASN A 129 22.81 97.04 113.82
C ASN A 129 22.07 96.63 112.53
N GLU A 130 20.81 97.00 112.36
CA GLU A 130 20.02 96.81 111.14
C GLU A 130 20.57 97.68 110.01
N ALA A 131 20.95 98.94 110.27
CA ALA A 131 21.63 99.78 109.30
C ALA A 131 23.03 99.25 108.92
N LEU A 132 23.75 98.61 109.86
CA LEU A 132 24.99 97.92 109.58
C LEU A 132 24.77 96.61 108.80
N SER A 133 23.72 95.85 109.09
CA SER A 133 23.31 94.65 108.33
C SER A 133 22.92 95.02 106.90
N ALA A 134 22.04 96.01 106.73
CA ALA A 134 21.62 96.51 105.43
C ALA A 134 22.81 97.10 104.63
N LYS A 135 23.77 97.75 105.30
CA LYS A 135 25.04 98.18 104.66
C LYS A 135 25.85 96.97 104.18
N GLU A 136 25.92 95.90 104.96
CA GLU A 136 26.66 94.68 104.63
C GLU A 136 25.96 93.90 103.49
N GLU A 137 24.63 93.79 103.52
CA GLU A 137 23.79 93.23 102.44
C GLU A 137 23.95 94.03 101.14
N ILE A 138 23.98 95.36 101.21
CA ILE A 138 24.26 96.21 100.04
C ILE A 138 25.70 96.00 99.54
N ALA A 139 26.68 95.86 100.43
CA ALA A 139 28.07 95.58 100.05
C ALA A 139 28.21 94.20 99.39
N GLN A 140 27.56 93.17 99.92
CA GLN A 140 27.48 91.84 99.33
C GLN A 140 26.82 91.89 97.94
N ARG A 141 25.68 92.59 97.82
CA ARG A 141 24.97 92.74 96.54
C ARG A 141 25.76 93.54 95.50
N CYS A 142 26.56 94.53 95.91
CA CYS A 142 27.53 95.18 95.03
C CYS A 142 28.60 94.20 94.56
N HIS A 143 29.15 93.38 95.47
CA HIS A 143 30.15 92.37 95.11
C HIS A 143 29.60 91.28 94.17
N GLU A 144 28.35 90.83 94.39
CA GLU A 144 27.65 89.91 93.47
C GLU A 144 27.46 90.52 92.08
N LEU A 145 27.12 91.81 91.99
CA LEU A 145 26.99 92.52 90.71
C LEU A 145 28.34 92.69 90.03
N ASP A 146 29.42 93.01 90.75
CA ASP A 146 30.78 93.08 90.21
C ASP A 146 31.22 91.71 89.67
N MET A 147 30.91 90.61 90.37
CA MET A 147 31.16 89.24 89.91
C MET A 147 30.35 88.88 88.65
N GLN A 148 29.07 89.28 88.56
CA GLN A 148 28.26 89.08 87.36
C GLN A 148 28.80 89.88 86.16
N VAL A 149 29.24 91.13 86.38
CA VAL A 149 29.86 91.97 85.34
C VAL A 149 31.19 91.35 84.86
N ALA A 150 32.00 90.78 85.76
CA ALA A 150 33.22 90.07 85.39
C ALA A 150 32.92 88.82 84.54
N ALA A 151 31.95 87.99 84.94
CA ALA A 151 31.54 86.80 84.20
C ALA A 151 31.01 87.13 82.79
N LEU A 152 30.18 88.17 82.66
CA LEU A 152 29.67 88.64 81.36
C LEU A 152 30.77 89.25 80.47
N GLN A 153 31.84 89.80 81.05
CA GLN A 153 33.02 90.23 80.29
C GLN A 153 33.85 89.05 79.78
N GLU A 154 34.00 87.99 80.59
CA GLU A 154 34.68 86.75 80.19
C GLU A 154 33.90 86.01 79.09
N GLU A 155 32.58 85.84 79.24
CA GLU A 155 31.70 85.26 78.21
C GLU A 155 31.78 86.04 76.89
N LYS A 156 31.66 87.39 76.95
CA LYS A 156 31.83 88.26 75.78
C LYS A 156 33.19 88.09 75.12
N SER A 157 34.27 87.92 75.89
CA SER A 157 35.61 87.69 75.33
C SER A 157 35.72 86.33 74.62
N SER A 158 35.07 85.30 75.16
CA SER A 158 35.01 83.96 74.58
C SER A 158 34.22 83.94 73.26
N LEU A 159 33.04 84.57 73.22
CA LEU A 159 32.21 84.69 72.02
C LEU A 159 32.89 85.50 70.90
N LEU A 160 33.73 86.47 71.24
CA LEU A 160 34.56 87.20 70.28
C LEU A 160 35.69 86.34 69.71
N ALA A 161 36.33 85.50 70.53
CA ALA A 161 37.35 84.56 70.06
C ALA A 161 36.74 83.47 69.15
N GLU A 162 35.56 82.93 69.49
CA GLU A 162 34.84 81.99 68.63
C GLU A 162 34.45 82.62 67.29
N ASN A 163 33.97 83.86 67.28
CA ASN A 163 33.69 84.61 66.05
C ASN A 163 34.94 84.77 65.15
N GLN A 164 36.11 85.03 65.74
CA GLN A 164 37.37 85.11 64.99
C GLN A 164 37.71 83.75 64.34
N ILE A 165 37.59 82.64 65.08
CA ILE A 165 37.84 81.28 64.56
C ILE A 165 36.85 80.92 63.44
N LEU A 166 35.58 81.32 63.55
CA LEU A 166 34.57 81.10 62.51
C LEU A 166 34.85 81.93 61.25
N MET A 167 35.27 83.20 61.39
CA MET A 167 35.71 84.02 60.26
C MET A 167 36.98 83.48 59.60
N GLU A 168 37.95 82.96 60.37
CA GLU A 168 39.13 82.30 59.80
C GLU A 168 38.78 81.03 59.02
N ARG A 169 37.80 80.23 59.48
CA ARG A 169 37.30 79.08 58.73
C ARG A 169 36.58 79.47 57.45
N LEU A 170 35.80 80.55 57.46
CA LEU A 170 35.12 81.05 56.26
C LEU A 170 36.13 81.53 55.21
N ASN A 171 37.12 82.33 55.63
CA ASN A 171 38.23 82.77 54.76
C ASN A 171 39.05 81.58 54.20
N GLN A 172 39.14 80.46 54.95
CA GLN A 172 39.77 79.22 54.45
C GLN A 172 38.91 78.52 53.39
N SER A 173 37.57 78.50 53.52
CA SER A 173 36.70 77.99 52.44
C SER A 173 36.71 78.88 51.19
N ASP A 174 36.77 80.21 51.33
CA ASP A 174 36.88 81.12 50.20
C ASP A 174 38.19 80.86 49.41
N SER A 175 39.26 80.42 50.09
CA SER A 175 40.51 79.99 49.45
C SER A 175 40.41 78.68 48.65
N ILE A 176 39.25 78.02 48.61
CA ILE A 176 38.98 76.88 47.72
C ILE A 176 38.55 77.38 46.33
N GLU A 177 37.96 78.58 46.23
CA GLU A 177 37.55 79.18 44.95
C GLU A 177 38.72 79.79 44.16
N ASP A 178 39.85 80.13 44.81
CA ASP A 178 41.09 80.53 44.13
C ASP A 178 41.88 79.31 43.59
N PRO A 179 42.02 79.12 42.25
CA PRO A 179 42.76 78.00 41.68
C PRO A 179 44.27 78.02 41.97
N ASN A 180 44.83 79.11 42.50
CA ASN A 180 46.24 79.18 42.88
C ASN A 180 46.52 78.86 44.35
N SER A 181 45.50 78.90 45.21
CA SER A 181 45.59 78.45 46.60
C SER A 181 46.01 76.97 46.68
N PRO A 182 46.81 76.56 47.69
CA PRO A 182 47.06 75.15 47.96
C PRO A 182 45.78 74.32 48.19
N ALA A 183 44.70 74.95 48.67
CA ALA A 183 43.39 74.32 48.81
C ALA A 183 42.69 74.16 47.46
N GLY A 184 42.53 75.24 46.68
CA GLY A 184 41.95 75.20 45.34
C GLY A 184 42.67 74.27 44.37
N ARG A 185 44.01 74.23 44.38
CA ARG A 185 44.80 73.26 43.59
C ARG A 185 44.51 71.80 43.95
N ARG A 186 44.35 71.52 45.25
CA ARG A 186 44.01 70.18 45.74
C ARG A 186 42.57 69.81 45.38
N HIS A 187 41.65 70.77 45.44
CA HIS A 187 40.26 70.59 45.00
C HIS A 187 40.19 70.28 43.50
N LEU A 188 40.85 71.07 42.65
CA LEU A 188 40.91 70.85 41.20
C LEU A 188 41.56 69.51 40.83
N GLN A 189 42.62 69.10 41.54
CA GLN A 189 43.24 67.78 41.35
C GLN A 189 42.27 66.64 41.70
N LEU A 190 41.54 66.76 42.82
CA LEU A 190 40.52 65.79 43.21
C LEU A 190 39.34 65.78 42.24
N GLN A 191 38.91 66.94 41.73
CA GLN A 191 37.87 67.05 40.71
C GLN A 191 38.30 66.33 39.42
N THR A 192 39.51 66.60 38.93
CA THR A 192 40.04 65.95 37.72
C THR A 192 40.13 64.42 37.90
N GLN A 193 40.48 63.94 39.09
CA GLN A 193 40.45 62.50 39.42
C GLN A 193 39.02 61.94 39.46
N LEU A 194 38.06 62.71 39.96
CA LEU A 194 36.64 62.32 40.01
C LEU A 194 36.05 62.23 38.59
N GLU A 195 36.36 63.20 37.72
CA GLU A 195 36.00 63.21 36.31
C GLU A 195 36.64 62.01 35.55
N GLN A 196 37.93 61.73 35.78
CA GLN A 196 38.61 60.56 35.21
C GLN A 196 37.99 59.24 35.66
N LEU A 197 37.65 59.10 36.95
CA LEU A 197 36.99 57.92 37.49
C LEU A 197 35.55 57.77 36.98
N GLN A 198 34.84 58.87 36.71
CA GLN A 198 33.54 58.85 36.04
C GLN A 198 33.65 58.41 34.57
N GLU A 199 34.63 58.91 33.81
CA GLU A 199 34.88 58.48 32.43
C GLU A 199 35.29 57.00 32.36
N GLU A 200 36.16 56.54 33.27
CA GLU A 200 36.55 55.13 33.37
C GLU A 200 35.37 54.24 33.79
N THR A 201 34.51 54.70 34.71
CA THR A 201 33.28 53.98 35.10
C THR A 201 32.35 53.84 33.89
N PHE A 202 32.04 54.92 33.19
CA PHE A 202 31.16 54.88 32.01
C PHE A 202 31.73 53.97 30.91
N ARG A 203 33.05 54.00 30.71
CA ARG A 203 33.75 53.13 29.74
C ARG A 203 33.69 51.65 30.14
N LEU A 204 33.82 51.34 31.43
CA LEU A 204 33.70 49.98 31.96
C LEU A 204 32.25 49.49 31.91
N GLU A 205 31.25 50.35 32.11
CA GLU A 205 29.84 50.00 31.96
C GLU A 205 29.47 49.73 30.49
N ALA A 206 29.93 50.56 29.55
CA ALA A 206 29.77 50.29 28.12
C ALA A 206 30.40 48.95 27.71
N ALA A 207 31.65 48.69 28.11
CA ALA A 207 32.32 47.42 27.82
C ALA A 207 31.62 46.21 28.49
N LYS A 208 31.07 46.37 29.70
CA LYS A 208 30.26 45.37 30.38
C LYS A 208 28.97 45.05 29.61
N ASP A 209 28.31 46.05 29.04
CA ASP A 209 27.12 45.83 28.20
C ASP A 209 27.47 45.19 26.85
N ASP A 210 28.59 45.56 26.21
CA ASP A 210 29.11 44.87 25.02
C ASP A 210 29.39 43.38 25.32
N TYR A 211 30.05 43.07 26.45
CA TYR A 211 30.27 41.68 26.86
C TYR A 211 28.98 40.94 27.21
N ARG A 212 27.99 41.63 27.81
CA ARG A 212 26.68 41.05 28.11
C ARG A 212 25.94 40.66 26.83
N ILE A 213 25.87 41.57 25.85
CA ILE A 213 25.30 41.29 24.52
C ILE A 213 26.04 40.13 23.87
N ARG A 214 27.38 40.08 23.95
CA ARG A 214 28.15 38.98 23.36
C ARG A 214 27.93 37.64 24.05
N CYS A 215 27.63 37.61 25.35
CA CYS A 215 27.18 36.40 26.04
C CYS A 215 25.79 35.97 25.57
N GLU A 216 24.83 36.91 25.49
CA GLU A 216 23.46 36.65 24.99
C GLU A 216 23.49 36.09 23.54
N GLU A 217 24.38 36.59 22.67
CA GLU A 217 24.63 36.05 21.33
C GLU A 217 25.18 34.61 21.35
N LEU A 218 26.18 34.34 22.19
CA LEU A 218 26.83 33.03 22.28
C LEU A 218 25.92 31.97 22.92
N GLU A 219 25.09 32.34 23.89
CA GLU A 219 24.06 31.46 24.46
C GLU A 219 23.01 31.08 23.41
N LYS A 220 22.62 32.04 22.55
CA LYS A 220 21.73 31.79 21.41
C LYS A 220 22.36 30.87 20.37
N GLU A 221 23.63 31.09 19.99
CA GLU A 221 24.38 30.22 19.08
C GLU A 221 24.51 28.78 19.64
N ILE A 222 24.78 28.64 20.95
CA ILE A 222 24.81 27.34 21.64
C ILE A 222 23.42 26.67 21.63
N SER A 223 22.34 27.44 21.78
CA SER A 223 20.97 26.91 21.74
C SER A 223 20.59 26.42 20.34
N GLU A 224 20.92 27.19 19.30
CA GLU A 224 20.67 26.81 17.89
C GLU A 224 21.49 25.57 17.49
N LEU A 225 22.76 25.51 17.88
CA LEU A 225 23.62 24.34 17.63
C LEU A 225 23.17 23.09 18.40
N ARG A 226 22.56 23.22 19.57
CA ARG A 226 21.94 22.10 20.30
C ARG A 226 20.70 21.58 19.57
N GLN A 227 19.78 22.47 19.21
CA GLN A 227 18.58 22.08 18.44
C GLN A 227 18.95 21.37 17.14
N GLN A 228 19.95 21.86 16.39
CA GLN A 228 20.45 21.18 15.19
C GLN A 228 21.07 19.81 15.49
N ASN A 229 21.67 19.60 16.67
CA ASN A 229 22.19 18.29 17.08
C ASN A 229 21.06 17.31 17.40
N ASP A 230 20.02 17.78 18.09
CA ASP A 230 18.83 16.99 18.40
C ASP A 230 18.08 16.59 17.12
N GLU A 231 17.90 17.52 16.18
CA GLU A 231 17.31 17.27 14.85
C GLU A 231 18.14 16.30 13.98
N LEU A 232 19.47 16.41 14.01
CA LEU A 232 20.35 15.44 13.35
C LEU A 232 20.33 14.06 14.02
N THR A 233 20.06 13.99 15.32
CA THR A 233 19.94 12.74 16.07
C THR A 233 18.63 12.04 15.72
N THR A 234 17.49 12.75 15.69
CA THR A 234 16.21 12.15 15.28
C THR A 234 16.25 11.66 13.83
N LEU A 235 16.88 12.41 12.91
CA LEU A 235 17.09 11.97 11.53
C LEU A 235 17.99 10.73 11.42
N ALA A 236 18.95 10.54 12.32
CA ALA A 236 19.79 9.35 12.37
C ALA A 236 19.02 8.12 12.88
N ASP A 237 18.17 8.29 13.89
CA ASP A 237 17.29 7.23 14.40
C ASP A 237 16.23 6.83 13.37
N GLU A 238 15.62 7.78 12.67
CA GLU A 238 14.70 7.54 11.55
C GLU A 238 15.40 6.76 10.41
N ALA A 239 16.61 7.18 10.01
CA ALA A 239 17.38 6.50 8.98
C ALA A 239 17.78 5.06 9.36
N GLN A 240 18.05 4.80 10.65
CA GLN A 240 18.30 3.45 11.15
C GLN A 240 17.00 2.62 11.21
N SER A 241 15.87 3.19 11.60
CA SER A 241 14.56 2.51 11.56
C SER A 241 14.15 2.13 10.14
N LEU A 242 14.31 3.03 9.16
CA LEU A 242 14.04 2.76 7.74
C LEU A 242 14.96 1.67 7.16
N LYS A 243 16.23 1.62 7.61
CA LYS A 243 17.17 0.57 7.23
C LYS A 243 16.75 -0.80 7.76
N ASP A 244 16.28 -0.87 9.01
CA ASP A 244 15.80 -2.12 9.60
C ASP A 244 14.50 -2.60 8.92
N GLU A 245 13.61 -1.68 8.51
CA GLU A 245 12.46 -2.00 7.66
C GLU A 245 12.90 -2.54 6.28
N ILE A 246 13.91 -1.93 5.64
CA ILE A 246 14.47 -2.41 4.38
C ILE A 246 15.04 -3.83 4.51
N ASP A 247 15.69 -4.17 5.62
CA ASP A 247 16.23 -5.51 5.86
C ASP A 247 15.13 -6.56 6.16
N VAL A 248 14.03 -6.16 6.82
CA VAL A 248 12.81 -6.99 6.92
C VAL A 248 12.18 -7.22 5.55
N LEU A 249 12.06 -6.17 4.72
CA LEU A 249 11.52 -6.26 3.37
C LEU A 249 12.39 -7.14 2.47
N ARG A 250 13.73 -7.04 2.55
CA ARG A 250 14.68 -7.95 1.89
C ARG A 250 14.42 -9.40 2.28
N HIS A 251 14.32 -9.71 3.58
CA HIS A 251 14.03 -11.08 4.02
C HIS A 251 12.67 -11.60 3.50
N SER A 252 11.66 -10.71 3.38
CA SER A 252 10.37 -11.05 2.78
C SER A 252 10.47 -11.35 1.28
N SER A 253 11.26 -10.57 0.52
CA SER A 253 11.53 -10.76 -0.91
C SER A 253 12.27 -12.07 -1.17
N ASP A 254 13.23 -12.40 -0.31
CA ASP A 254 13.97 -13.65 -0.27
C ASP A 254 13.04 -14.87 -0.07
N LYS A 255 12.00 -14.71 0.75
CA LYS A 255 10.97 -15.72 1.01
C LYS A 255 9.99 -15.85 -0.16
N VAL A 256 9.59 -14.75 -0.80
CA VAL A 256 8.77 -14.75 -2.03
C VAL A 256 9.51 -15.49 -3.14
N SER A 257 10.78 -15.14 -3.40
CA SER A 257 11.62 -15.78 -4.44
C SER A 257 11.72 -17.30 -4.26
N LYS A 258 11.82 -17.77 -3.00
CA LYS A 258 11.83 -19.21 -2.67
C LYS A 258 10.47 -19.89 -2.91
N LEU A 259 9.36 -19.20 -2.66
CA LEU A 259 8.01 -19.69 -2.95
C LEU A 259 7.72 -19.71 -4.45
N GLU A 260 8.16 -18.71 -5.22
CA GLU A 260 8.04 -18.67 -6.68
C GLU A 260 8.80 -19.85 -7.32
N GLY A 261 10.03 -20.13 -6.89
CA GLY A 261 10.78 -21.31 -7.33
C GLY A 261 10.10 -22.65 -6.99
N GLN A 262 9.37 -22.73 -5.87
CA GLN A 262 8.54 -23.89 -5.54
C GLN A 262 7.31 -23.99 -6.45
N VAL A 263 6.60 -22.88 -6.70
CA VAL A 263 5.46 -22.83 -7.62
C VAL A 263 5.86 -23.27 -9.03
N GLU A 264 6.99 -22.78 -9.55
CA GLU A 264 7.50 -23.21 -10.86
C GLU A 264 7.85 -24.70 -10.89
N SER A 265 8.46 -25.21 -9.80
CA SER A 265 8.72 -26.64 -9.61
C SER A 265 7.45 -27.49 -9.53
N TYR A 266 6.31 -26.92 -9.13
CA TYR A 266 5.01 -27.59 -9.14
C TYR A 266 4.29 -27.48 -10.50
N LYS A 267 4.40 -26.35 -11.22
CA LYS A 267 3.90 -26.22 -12.61
C LYS A 267 4.50 -27.31 -13.49
N LYS A 268 5.83 -27.45 -13.48
CA LYS A 268 6.52 -28.47 -14.29
C LYS A 268 6.04 -29.89 -13.98
N LYS A 269 5.83 -30.23 -12.69
CA LYS A 269 5.26 -31.53 -12.29
C LYS A 269 3.82 -31.73 -12.78
N LEU A 270 3.03 -30.67 -12.93
CA LEU A 270 1.69 -30.73 -13.51
C LEU A 270 1.73 -30.90 -15.03
N GLU A 271 2.73 -30.32 -15.71
CA GLU A 271 3.01 -30.55 -17.13
C GLU A 271 3.45 -32.00 -17.37
N ASP A 272 4.42 -32.51 -16.60
CA ASP A 272 4.87 -33.91 -16.62
C ASP A 272 3.68 -34.89 -16.40
N LEU A 273 2.79 -34.59 -15.44
CA LEU A 273 1.55 -35.34 -15.20
C LEU A 273 0.53 -35.21 -16.34
N GLY A 274 0.50 -34.08 -17.04
CA GLY A 274 -0.31 -33.87 -18.23
C GLY A 274 0.15 -34.74 -19.40
N ASP A 275 1.46 -34.80 -19.65
CA ASP A 275 2.05 -35.67 -20.67
C ASP A 275 1.87 -37.15 -20.34
N LEU A 276 2.05 -37.56 -19.08
CA LEU A 276 1.78 -38.94 -18.66
C LEU A 276 0.31 -39.32 -18.88
N ARG A 277 -0.65 -38.41 -18.61
CA ARG A 277 -2.08 -38.63 -18.92
C ARG A 277 -2.34 -38.77 -20.43
N ARG A 278 -1.69 -37.96 -21.27
CA ARG A 278 -1.75 -38.11 -22.74
C ARG A 278 -1.18 -39.45 -23.19
N GLN A 279 -0.05 -39.88 -22.61
CA GLN A 279 0.58 -41.16 -22.91
C GLN A 279 -0.30 -42.35 -22.52
N VAL A 280 -0.95 -42.31 -21.34
CA VAL A 280 -1.92 -43.33 -20.91
C VAL A 280 -3.08 -43.41 -21.90
N LYS A 281 -3.70 -42.28 -22.28
CA LYS A 281 -4.81 -42.27 -23.26
C LYS A 281 -4.41 -42.86 -24.62
N LEU A 282 -3.20 -42.55 -25.11
CA LEU A 282 -2.65 -43.13 -26.35
C LEU A 282 -2.37 -44.64 -26.23
N LEU A 283 -2.12 -45.17 -25.03
CA LEU A 283 -1.99 -46.60 -24.79
C LEU A 283 -3.35 -47.30 -24.67
N GLU A 284 -4.34 -46.65 -24.06
CA GLU A 284 -5.73 -47.12 -23.98
C GLU A 284 -6.38 -47.22 -25.37
N GLU A 285 -6.16 -46.20 -26.23
CA GLU A 285 -6.60 -46.18 -27.62
C GLU A 285 -5.97 -47.30 -28.46
N LYS A 286 -4.65 -47.51 -28.32
CA LYS A 286 -3.93 -48.62 -28.98
C LYS A 286 -4.40 -49.98 -28.50
N ASN A 287 -4.63 -50.15 -27.20
CA ASN A 287 -5.13 -51.40 -26.63
C ASN A 287 -6.55 -51.72 -27.15
N THR A 288 -7.42 -50.69 -27.21
CA THR A 288 -8.76 -50.80 -27.81
C THR A 288 -8.69 -51.20 -29.28
N MET A 289 -7.76 -50.61 -30.05
CA MET A 289 -7.52 -50.97 -31.46
C MET A 289 -7.03 -52.41 -31.62
N TYR A 290 -6.10 -52.87 -30.77
CA TYR A 290 -5.66 -54.28 -30.77
C TYR A 290 -6.79 -55.25 -30.42
N MET A 291 -7.65 -54.89 -29.45
CA MET A 291 -8.83 -55.69 -29.09
C MET A 291 -9.82 -55.79 -30.26
N GLN A 292 -10.15 -54.67 -30.92
CA GLN A 292 -11.01 -54.65 -32.11
C GLN A 292 -10.43 -55.49 -33.26
N ASN A 293 -9.14 -55.37 -33.53
CA ASN A 293 -8.45 -56.17 -34.55
C ASN A 293 -8.45 -57.67 -34.19
N THR A 294 -8.30 -58.01 -32.91
CA THR A 294 -8.37 -59.41 -32.45
C THR A 294 -9.76 -60.00 -32.68
N VAL A 295 -10.84 -59.29 -32.31
CA VAL A 295 -12.23 -59.72 -32.58
C VAL A 295 -12.50 -59.87 -34.08
N SER A 296 -11.98 -58.97 -34.91
CA SER A 296 -12.10 -59.07 -36.37
C SER A 296 -11.42 -60.33 -36.92
N LEU A 297 -10.20 -60.65 -36.46
CA LEU A 297 -9.48 -61.87 -36.82
C LEU A 297 -10.17 -63.15 -36.30
N GLU A 298 -10.79 -63.11 -35.11
CA GLU A 298 -11.62 -64.21 -34.60
C GLU A 298 -12.86 -64.45 -35.46
N GLU A 299 -13.51 -63.39 -35.95
CA GLU A 299 -14.60 -63.50 -36.91
C GLU A 299 -14.15 -64.09 -38.26
N GLU A 300 -13.01 -63.63 -38.80
CA GLU A 300 -12.44 -64.20 -40.03
C GLU A 300 -12.07 -65.67 -39.87
N LEU A 301 -11.46 -66.04 -38.74
CA LEU A 301 -11.18 -67.43 -38.38
C LEU A 301 -12.47 -68.26 -38.25
N ARG A 302 -13.56 -67.69 -37.72
CA ARG A 302 -14.87 -68.33 -37.66
C ARG A 302 -15.47 -68.55 -39.06
N LYS A 303 -15.38 -67.54 -39.94
CA LYS A 303 -15.82 -67.60 -41.35
C LYS A 303 -15.02 -68.66 -42.13
N ALA A 304 -13.70 -68.68 -41.97
CA ALA A 304 -12.80 -69.67 -42.58
C ALA A 304 -13.06 -71.10 -42.09
N ASN A 305 -13.32 -71.30 -40.79
CA ASN A 305 -13.68 -72.62 -40.26
C ASN A 305 -15.05 -73.11 -40.75
N ALA A 306 -16.03 -72.21 -40.92
CA ALA A 306 -17.31 -72.55 -41.54
C ALA A 306 -17.13 -72.99 -43.01
N ALA A 307 -16.36 -72.24 -43.81
CA ALA A 307 -16.02 -72.60 -45.18
C ALA A 307 -15.25 -73.93 -45.27
N ARG A 308 -14.33 -74.20 -44.32
CA ARG A 308 -13.62 -75.48 -44.22
C ARG A 308 -14.56 -76.66 -43.92
N SER A 309 -15.58 -76.46 -43.09
CA SER A 309 -16.62 -77.47 -42.81
C SER A 309 -17.48 -77.77 -44.05
N GLN A 310 -17.84 -76.73 -44.81
CA GLN A 310 -18.52 -76.88 -46.10
C GLN A 310 -17.65 -77.62 -47.12
N LEU A 311 -16.37 -77.26 -47.26
CA LEU A 311 -15.41 -77.95 -48.12
C LEU A 311 -15.32 -79.45 -47.79
N GLU A 312 -15.23 -79.80 -46.50
CA GLU A 312 -15.16 -81.19 -46.06
C GLU A 312 -16.47 -81.96 -46.32
N THR A 313 -17.62 -81.28 -46.25
CA THR A 313 -18.93 -81.82 -46.66
C THR A 313 -18.95 -82.10 -48.17
N TYR A 314 -18.48 -81.16 -49.01
CA TYR A 314 -18.39 -81.35 -50.45
C TYR A 314 -17.41 -82.48 -50.83
N LYS A 315 -16.27 -82.63 -50.14
CA LYS A 315 -15.36 -83.77 -50.37
C LYS A 315 -16.05 -85.12 -50.14
N ARG A 316 -16.85 -85.24 -49.07
CA ARG A 316 -17.62 -86.47 -48.81
C ARG A 316 -18.62 -86.75 -49.92
N GLN A 317 -19.35 -85.72 -50.38
CA GLN A 317 -20.28 -85.84 -51.51
C GLN A 317 -19.54 -86.27 -52.80
N VAL A 318 -18.35 -85.73 -53.08
CA VAL A 318 -17.52 -86.14 -54.22
C VAL A 318 -17.12 -87.61 -54.11
N VAL A 319 -16.69 -88.08 -52.94
CA VAL A 319 -16.35 -89.50 -52.72
C VAL A 319 -17.58 -90.41 -52.84
N GLU A 320 -18.74 -90.01 -52.32
CA GLU A 320 -20.00 -90.73 -52.51
C GLU A 320 -20.39 -90.83 -53.98
N LEU A 321 -20.27 -89.74 -54.74
CA LEU A 321 -20.57 -89.72 -56.18
C LEU A 321 -19.57 -90.55 -56.98
N GLN A 322 -18.28 -90.53 -56.62
CA GLN A 322 -17.25 -91.41 -57.21
C GLN A 322 -17.53 -92.90 -56.93
N ASN A 323 -17.97 -93.24 -55.72
CA ASN A 323 -18.38 -94.60 -55.37
C ASN A 323 -19.61 -95.04 -56.18
N ARG A 324 -20.65 -94.20 -56.27
CA ARG A 324 -21.85 -94.47 -57.10
C ARG A 324 -21.47 -94.61 -58.58
N LEU A 325 -20.61 -93.75 -59.12
CA LEU A 325 -20.11 -93.86 -60.49
C LEU A 325 -19.33 -95.17 -60.72
N SER A 326 -18.53 -95.61 -59.74
CA SER A 326 -17.85 -96.91 -59.79
C SER A 326 -18.83 -98.08 -59.75
N GLU A 327 -19.92 -97.98 -58.99
CA GLU A 327 -21.00 -98.98 -58.97
C GLU A 327 -21.78 -99.04 -60.28
N GLU A 328 -22.15 -97.89 -60.86
CA GLU A 328 -22.83 -97.84 -62.17
C GLU A 328 -21.92 -98.33 -63.30
N SER A 329 -20.61 -98.00 -63.28
CA SER A 329 -19.63 -98.60 -64.20
C SER A 329 -19.63 -100.11 -64.08
N LYS A 330 -19.48 -100.66 -62.85
CA LYS A 330 -19.53 -102.12 -62.60
C LYS A 330 -20.86 -102.77 -62.96
N LYS A 331 -21.96 -102.03 -63.07
CA LYS A 331 -23.26 -102.52 -63.58
C LYS A 331 -23.26 -102.51 -65.12
N ALA A 332 -22.76 -101.44 -65.74
CA ALA A 332 -22.60 -101.36 -67.19
C ALA A 332 -21.65 -102.45 -67.73
N ASP A 333 -20.50 -102.66 -67.08
CA ASP A 333 -19.53 -103.72 -67.43
C ASP A 333 -20.17 -105.12 -67.39
N LYS A 334 -21.02 -105.38 -66.39
CA LYS A 334 -21.79 -106.64 -66.30
C LYS A 334 -22.81 -106.77 -67.43
N LEU A 335 -23.57 -105.72 -67.69
CA LEU A 335 -24.60 -105.73 -68.75
C LEU A 335 -23.98 -105.86 -70.15
N ASP A 336 -22.82 -105.25 -70.41
CA ASP A 336 -22.05 -105.45 -71.63
C ASP A 336 -21.53 -106.89 -71.76
N PHE A 337 -21.01 -107.49 -70.68
CA PHE A 337 -20.63 -108.91 -70.69
C PHE A 337 -21.82 -109.85 -70.94
N GLU A 338 -22.97 -109.59 -70.30
CA GLU A 338 -24.18 -110.38 -70.53
C GLU A 338 -24.76 -110.18 -71.94
N TYR A 339 -24.69 -108.96 -72.49
CA TYR A 339 -25.05 -108.65 -73.87
C TYR A 339 -24.13 -109.37 -74.86
N LYS A 340 -22.81 -109.37 -74.63
CA LYS A 340 -21.83 -110.11 -75.46
C LYS A 340 -22.12 -111.61 -75.43
N ARG A 341 -22.31 -112.20 -74.25
CA ARG A 341 -22.68 -113.62 -74.08
C ARG A 341 -24.02 -113.97 -74.77
N LEU A 342 -25.02 -113.08 -74.70
CA LEU A 342 -26.30 -113.25 -75.38
C LEU A 342 -26.14 -113.14 -76.91
N LYS A 343 -25.34 -112.19 -77.39
CA LYS A 343 -25.03 -112.00 -78.80
C LYS A 343 -24.28 -113.20 -79.37
N GLU A 344 -23.25 -113.71 -78.69
CA GLU A 344 -22.54 -114.94 -79.07
C GLU A 344 -23.50 -116.14 -79.20
N LYS A 345 -24.49 -116.25 -78.29
CA LYS A 345 -25.53 -117.28 -78.36
C LYS A 345 -26.52 -117.07 -79.50
N VAL A 346 -26.85 -115.83 -79.84
CA VAL A 346 -27.65 -115.51 -81.04
C VAL A 346 -26.85 -115.83 -82.31
N ASP A 347 -25.58 -115.47 -82.37
CA ASP A 347 -24.68 -115.75 -83.50
C ASP A 347 -24.43 -117.25 -83.67
N SER A 348 -24.36 -118.04 -82.59
CA SER A 348 -24.25 -119.50 -82.66
C SER A 348 -25.55 -120.16 -83.13
N LEU A 349 -26.71 -119.74 -82.59
CA LEU A 349 -28.02 -120.22 -83.03
C LEU A 349 -28.33 -119.81 -84.48
N GLN A 350 -27.86 -118.65 -84.93
CA GLN A 350 -28.00 -118.21 -86.32
C GLN A 350 -27.11 -119.06 -87.25
N LYS A 351 -25.87 -119.39 -86.85
CA LYS A 351 -25.00 -120.33 -87.59
C LYS A 351 -25.60 -121.75 -87.65
N GLU A 352 -26.20 -122.23 -86.56
CA GLU A 352 -26.89 -123.52 -86.51
C GLU A 352 -28.12 -123.54 -87.42
N LYS A 353 -28.97 -122.51 -87.33
CA LYS A 353 -30.10 -122.27 -88.23
C LYS A 353 -29.69 -122.19 -89.69
N ASP A 354 -28.56 -121.56 -90.02
CA ASP A 354 -28.07 -121.48 -91.40
C ASP A 354 -27.45 -122.79 -91.88
N ARG A 355 -26.81 -123.59 -91.01
CA ARG A 355 -26.44 -124.99 -91.29
C ARG A 355 -27.67 -125.85 -91.59
N LEU A 356 -28.67 -125.83 -90.71
CA LEU A 356 -29.94 -126.54 -90.90
C LEU A 356 -30.67 -126.06 -92.15
N ARG A 357 -30.53 -124.79 -92.54
CA ARG A 357 -31.03 -124.28 -93.82
C ARG A 357 -30.29 -124.91 -95.00
N THR A 358 -28.95 -124.99 -94.97
CA THR A 358 -28.16 -125.62 -96.04
C THR A 358 -28.36 -127.13 -96.12
N GLU A 359 -28.48 -127.82 -94.98
CA GLU A 359 -28.82 -129.26 -94.94
C GLU A 359 -30.23 -129.49 -95.50
N ARG A 360 -31.21 -128.64 -95.16
CA ARG A 360 -32.55 -128.69 -95.76
C ARG A 360 -32.55 -128.34 -97.25
N ASP A 361 -31.63 -127.52 -97.74
CA ASP A 361 -31.52 -127.21 -99.17
C ASP A 361 -30.81 -128.33 -99.94
N SER A 362 -29.74 -128.94 -99.43
CA SER A 362 -29.14 -130.13 -100.06
C SER A 362 -30.04 -131.37 -99.95
N LEU A 363 -30.87 -131.48 -98.91
CA LEU A 363 -31.95 -132.48 -98.84
C LEU A 363 -33.09 -132.19 -99.82
N LYS A 364 -33.37 -130.93 -100.18
CA LYS A 364 -34.28 -130.61 -101.28
C LYS A 364 -33.66 -130.96 -102.63
N GLU A 365 -32.40 -130.57 -102.84
CA GLU A 365 -31.63 -130.85 -104.06
C GLU A 365 -31.59 -132.36 -104.32
N THR A 366 -31.19 -133.17 -103.33
CA THR A 366 -31.22 -134.64 -103.44
C THR A 366 -32.62 -135.23 -103.59
N ILE A 367 -33.68 -134.62 -103.04
CA ILE A 367 -35.07 -135.01 -103.33
C ILE A 367 -35.46 -134.65 -104.78
N GLU A 368 -34.94 -133.57 -105.33
CA GLU A 368 -35.17 -133.11 -106.71
C GLU A 368 -34.35 -133.94 -107.72
N GLU A 369 -33.12 -134.34 -107.38
CA GLU A 369 -32.33 -135.36 -108.09
C GLU A 369 -33.05 -136.72 -108.08
N LEU A 370 -33.51 -137.21 -106.92
CA LEU A 370 -34.25 -138.47 -106.82
C LEU A 370 -35.58 -138.42 -107.59
N ARG A 371 -36.24 -137.26 -107.65
CA ARG A 371 -37.40 -137.04 -108.54
C ARG A 371 -37.00 -137.04 -110.02
N CYS A 372 -35.84 -136.52 -110.39
CA CYS A 372 -35.33 -136.63 -111.76
C CYS A 372 -34.99 -138.08 -112.13
N VAL A 373 -34.42 -138.86 -111.20
CA VAL A 373 -34.18 -140.31 -111.41
C VAL A 373 -35.50 -141.08 -111.53
N GLN A 374 -36.48 -140.81 -110.67
CA GLN A 374 -37.82 -141.42 -110.79
C GLN A 374 -38.57 -140.95 -112.06
N ALA A 375 -38.31 -139.74 -112.57
CA ALA A 375 -38.82 -139.29 -113.85
C ALA A 375 -38.12 -139.99 -115.03
N GLN A 376 -36.83 -140.31 -114.93
CA GLN A 376 -36.10 -141.10 -115.92
C GLN A 376 -36.56 -142.56 -115.95
N GLU A 377 -36.80 -143.21 -114.81
CA GLU A 377 -37.40 -144.55 -114.77
C GLU A 377 -38.89 -144.55 -115.18
N GLY A 378 -39.60 -143.43 -114.97
CA GLY A 378 -41.03 -143.28 -115.24
C GLY A 378 -41.42 -142.99 -116.70
N GLN A 379 -40.49 -142.72 -117.61
CA GLN A 379 -40.79 -142.30 -118.99
C GLN A 379 -40.28 -143.23 -120.09
N LEU A 380 -40.53 -144.53 -119.91
CA LEU A 380 -40.65 -145.47 -121.04
C LEU A 380 -42.04 -145.36 -121.75
N THR A 381 -42.62 -144.15 -121.79
CA THR A 381 -43.86 -143.82 -122.53
C THR A 381 -43.96 -142.33 -122.87
N THR A 382 -44.43 -142.05 -124.10
CA THR A 382 -44.98 -140.77 -124.62
C THR A 382 -44.07 -139.53 -124.75
N GLN A 383 -44.15 -138.91 -125.93
CA GLN A 383 -43.52 -137.64 -126.31
C GLN A 383 -44.35 -136.42 -125.82
N GLY A 384 -43.74 -135.26 -125.52
CA GLY A 384 -44.50 -134.07 -125.09
C GLY A 384 -43.72 -132.75 -124.95
N LEU A 385 -43.68 -131.98 -126.03
CA LEU A 385 -43.09 -130.64 -126.24
C LEU A 385 -43.38 -129.52 -125.18
N MET A 386 -42.39 -128.58 -125.04
CA MET A 386 -42.54 -127.12 -124.79
C MET A 386 -42.98 -126.62 -123.37
N PRO A 387 -42.84 -125.30 -123.02
CA PRO A 387 -41.64 -124.43 -123.13
C PRO A 387 -41.46 -123.35 -122.02
N LEU A 388 -40.31 -122.64 -122.03
CA LEU A 388 -40.05 -121.29 -121.42
C LEU A 388 -40.28 -121.16 -119.88
N SER A 389 -39.91 -120.11 -119.13
CA SER A 389 -38.98 -118.96 -119.19
C SER A 389 -38.73 -118.57 -117.70
N SER A 390 -37.73 -117.81 -117.23
CA SER A 390 -37.14 -116.53 -117.69
C SER A 390 -35.86 -116.27 -116.85
N GLN A 391 -34.71 -115.96 -117.45
CA GLN A 391 -34.20 -114.59 -117.74
C GLN A 391 -33.28 -114.03 -116.62
N GLU A 392 -31.95 -114.21 -116.79
CA GLU A 392 -30.92 -113.16 -117.06
C GLU A 392 -30.37 -112.49 -115.79
N SER A 393 -29.06 -112.37 -115.51
CA SER A 393 -27.80 -112.48 -116.28
C SER A 393 -27.37 -111.24 -117.11
N SER A 394 -26.07 -111.16 -117.40
CA SER A 394 -25.28 -109.99 -117.89
C SER A 394 -25.19 -108.81 -116.89
N ASP A 395 -24.05 -108.17 -116.57
CA ASP A 395 -22.67 -108.09 -117.14
C ASP A 395 -22.41 -106.94 -118.15
N SER A 396 -21.15 -106.48 -118.17
CA SER A 396 -20.46 -105.66 -119.18
C SER A 396 -20.57 -104.11 -119.15
N LEU A 397 -19.55 -103.51 -119.79
CA LEU A 397 -19.55 -102.21 -120.48
C LEU A 397 -19.48 -100.88 -119.70
N ALA A 398 -18.75 -100.81 -118.58
CA ALA A 398 -18.38 -99.50 -117.97
C ALA A 398 -16.89 -99.36 -117.55
N ALA A 399 -16.06 -100.39 -117.70
CA ALA A 399 -14.69 -100.40 -117.16
C ALA A 399 -13.61 -99.85 -118.12
N GLU A 400 -13.88 -99.80 -119.42
CA GLU A 400 -12.82 -99.87 -120.46
C GLU A 400 -12.55 -98.56 -121.23
N ILE A 401 -13.20 -97.45 -120.84
CA ILE A 401 -13.05 -96.13 -121.50
C ILE A 401 -12.27 -95.12 -120.61
N ILE A 402 -11.72 -95.57 -119.47
CA ILE A 402 -10.86 -94.74 -118.60
C ILE A 402 -9.43 -95.28 -118.64
N THR A 403 -8.58 -94.60 -119.41
CA THR A 403 -7.14 -94.85 -119.54
C THR A 403 -6.43 -94.84 -118.18
N PRO A 404 -5.35 -95.63 -118.01
CA PRO A 404 -4.70 -95.82 -116.71
C PRO A 404 -4.17 -94.51 -116.10
N GLU A 405 -3.70 -93.58 -116.93
CA GLU A 405 -3.25 -92.24 -116.52
C GLU A 405 -4.38 -91.42 -115.88
N ILE A 406 -5.62 -91.58 -116.34
CA ILE A 406 -6.79 -90.89 -115.77
C ILE A 406 -7.19 -91.52 -114.43
N ARG A 407 -7.14 -92.85 -114.31
CA ARG A 407 -7.35 -93.54 -113.02
C ARG A 407 -6.30 -93.13 -111.99
N GLU A 408 -5.02 -93.11 -112.38
CA GLU A 408 -3.94 -92.68 -111.49
C GLU A 408 -4.09 -91.20 -111.11
N LYS A 409 -4.38 -90.32 -112.07
CA LYS A 409 -4.59 -88.89 -111.79
C LYS A 409 -5.79 -88.65 -110.88
N LEU A 410 -6.87 -89.43 -111.00
CA LEU A 410 -8.01 -89.38 -110.08
C LEU A 410 -7.61 -89.81 -108.66
N ILE A 411 -6.87 -90.90 -108.51
CA ILE A 411 -6.38 -91.37 -107.19
C ILE A 411 -5.42 -90.35 -106.57
N ARG A 412 -4.49 -89.79 -107.34
CA ARG A 412 -3.60 -88.71 -106.90
C ARG A 412 -4.39 -87.48 -106.44
N LEU A 413 -5.35 -87.00 -107.24
CA LEU A 413 -6.20 -85.85 -106.89
C LEU A 413 -7.11 -86.12 -105.68
N GLN A 414 -7.61 -87.34 -105.50
CA GLN A 414 -8.38 -87.73 -104.31
C GLN A 414 -7.50 -87.81 -103.06
N HIS A 415 -6.26 -88.26 -103.18
CA HIS A 415 -5.28 -88.25 -102.10
C HIS A 415 -4.85 -86.81 -101.76
N GLU A 416 -4.57 -85.98 -102.76
CA GLU A 416 -4.24 -84.57 -102.63
C GLU A 416 -5.36 -83.78 -101.96
N ASN A 417 -6.63 -83.94 -102.39
CA ASN A 417 -7.78 -83.33 -101.72
C ASN A 417 -7.92 -83.80 -100.26
N ARG A 418 -7.64 -85.08 -99.96
CA ARG A 418 -7.66 -85.61 -98.59
C ARG A 418 -6.56 -84.98 -97.73
N MET A 419 -5.35 -84.85 -98.25
CA MET A 419 -4.22 -84.23 -97.55
C MET A 419 -4.41 -82.73 -97.36
N LEU A 420 -4.92 -82.03 -98.38
CA LEU A 420 -5.30 -80.60 -98.28
C LEU A 420 -6.38 -80.39 -97.21
N LYS A 421 -7.41 -81.25 -97.16
CA LYS A 421 -8.47 -81.18 -96.15
C LYS A 421 -7.92 -81.42 -94.74
N ILE A 422 -7.05 -82.40 -94.54
CA ILE A 422 -6.39 -82.66 -93.24
C ILE A 422 -5.50 -81.48 -92.82
N ASN A 423 -4.73 -80.90 -93.74
CA ASN A 423 -3.90 -79.73 -93.45
C ASN A 423 -4.74 -78.49 -93.12
N GLN A 424 -5.89 -78.31 -93.77
CA GLN A 424 -6.82 -77.23 -93.49
C GLN A 424 -7.52 -77.42 -92.13
N GLU A 425 -8.00 -78.64 -91.83
CA GLU A 425 -8.54 -79.01 -90.52
C GLU A 425 -7.49 -78.81 -89.40
N GLY A 426 -6.21 -79.09 -89.66
CA GLY A 426 -5.10 -78.77 -88.77
C GLY A 426 -4.95 -77.26 -88.53
N SER A 427 -4.81 -76.48 -89.60
CA SER A 427 -4.64 -75.02 -89.51
C SER A 427 -5.85 -74.31 -88.87
N ASP A 428 -7.06 -74.81 -89.09
CA ASP A 428 -8.27 -74.25 -88.49
C ASP A 428 -8.42 -74.67 -87.01
N ASN A 429 -7.99 -75.89 -86.63
CA ASN A 429 -7.86 -76.27 -85.22
C ASN A 429 -6.81 -75.43 -84.46
N GLU A 430 -5.66 -75.11 -85.08
CA GLU A 430 -4.65 -74.21 -84.51
C GLU A 430 -5.21 -72.79 -84.26
N LYS A 431 -5.99 -72.25 -85.21
CA LYS A 431 -6.69 -70.97 -85.04
C LYS A 431 -7.74 -71.03 -83.94
N ILE A 432 -8.51 -72.12 -83.84
CA ILE A 432 -9.51 -72.32 -82.79
C ILE A 432 -8.84 -72.35 -81.42
N ALA A 433 -7.73 -73.10 -81.26
CA ALA A 433 -6.98 -73.15 -80.01
C ALA A 433 -6.38 -71.79 -79.61
N LEU A 434 -5.85 -71.03 -80.57
CA LEU A 434 -5.35 -69.66 -80.32
C LEU A 434 -6.48 -68.70 -79.92
N LEU A 435 -7.64 -68.76 -80.59
CA LEU A 435 -8.81 -67.95 -80.26
C LEU A 435 -9.40 -68.32 -78.89
N GLN A 436 -9.34 -69.59 -78.50
CA GLN A 436 -9.72 -70.05 -77.16
C GLN A 436 -8.76 -69.50 -76.10
N SER A 437 -7.44 -69.60 -76.30
CA SER A 437 -6.45 -69.00 -75.38
C SER A 437 -6.68 -67.49 -75.21
N LEU A 438 -6.87 -66.76 -76.31
CA LEU A 438 -7.12 -65.30 -76.26
C LEU A 438 -8.46 -64.94 -75.60
N LEU A 439 -9.49 -65.80 -75.74
CA LEU A 439 -10.77 -65.65 -75.06
C LEU A 439 -10.64 -65.92 -73.56
N ASP A 440 -9.87 -66.93 -73.17
CA ASP A 440 -9.61 -67.26 -71.76
C ASP A 440 -8.75 -66.17 -71.08
N ASP A 441 -7.70 -65.66 -71.74
CA ASP A 441 -6.92 -64.50 -71.28
C ASP A 441 -7.80 -63.24 -71.11
N ALA A 442 -8.70 -62.97 -72.08
CA ALA A 442 -9.63 -61.86 -72.01
C ALA A 442 -10.66 -62.04 -70.87
N ASN A 443 -11.15 -63.26 -70.64
CA ASN A 443 -12.04 -63.58 -69.53
C ASN A 443 -11.33 -63.46 -68.17
N LEU A 444 -10.07 -63.90 -68.06
CA LEU A 444 -9.25 -63.70 -66.87
C LEU A 444 -9.08 -62.21 -66.57
N ARG A 445 -8.63 -61.40 -67.55
CA ARG A 445 -8.45 -59.96 -67.33
C ARG A 445 -9.77 -59.23 -67.06
N LYS A 446 -10.89 -59.69 -67.62
CA LYS A 446 -12.23 -59.21 -67.27
C LYS A 446 -12.56 -59.52 -65.81
N ASN A 447 -12.36 -60.75 -65.35
CA ASN A 447 -12.63 -61.17 -63.97
C ASN A 447 -11.77 -60.38 -62.97
N GLU A 448 -10.48 -60.15 -63.28
CA GLU A 448 -9.60 -59.27 -62.49
C GLU A 448 -10.21 -57.86 -62.36
N LEU A 449 -10.56 -57.22 -63.49
CA LEU A 449 -11.18 -55.89 -63.51
C LEU A 449 -12.52 -55.83 -62.76
N GLU A 450 -13.34 -56.89 -62.82
CA GLU A 450 -14.57 -56.97 -62.02
C GLU A 450 -14.27 -57.06 -60.51
N THR A 451 -13.22 -57.78 -60.10
CA THR A 451 -12.79 -57.80 -58.68
C THR A 451 -12.17 -56.49 -58.21
N GLU A 452 -11.32 -55.86 -59.04
CA GLU A 452 -10.76 -54.52 -58.79
C GLU A 452 -11.89 -53.49 -58.63
N ASN A 453 -12.88 -53.49 -59.54
CA ASN A 453 -14.03 -52.58 -59.50
C ASN A 453 -14.89 -52.79 -58.24
N ARG A 454 -15.13 -54.05 -57.84
CA ARG A 454 -15.85 -54.35 -56.59
C ARG A 454 -15.13 -53.83 -55.35
N LEU A 455 -13.81 -53.97 -55.27
CA LEU A 455 -13.00 -53.46 -54.17
C LEU A 455 -12.98 -51.92 -54.14
N VAL A 456 -12.89 -51.27 -55.30
CA VAL A 456 -12.97 -49.79 -55.41
C VAL A 456 -14.35 -49.29 -54.96
N ASN A 457 -15.44 -49.94 -55.37
CA ASN A 457 -16.80 -49.57 -54.95
C ASN A 457 -17.02 -49.79 -53.45
N GLN A 458 -16.48 -50.86 -52.86
CA GLN A 458 -16.51 -51.06 -51.41
C GLN A 458 -15.78 -49.93 -50.69
N ARG A 459 -14.57 -49.59 -51.12
CA ARG A 459 -13.78 -48.50 -50.52
C ARG A 459 -14.44 -47.13 -50.72
N LEU A 460 -15.18 -46.92 -51.81
CA LEU A 460 -15.97 -45.71 -52.04
C LEU A 460 -17.11 -45.60 -51.02
N LEU A 461 -17.83 -46.69 -50.74
CA LEU A 461 -18.87 -46.73 -49.71
C LEU A 461 -18.30 -46.52 -48.30
N GLU A 462 -17.15 -47.09 -47.98
CA GLU A 462 -16.45 -46.86 -46.71
C GLU A 462 -16.06 -45.39 -46.52
N VAL A 463 -15.53 -44.73 -47.56
CA VAL A 463 -15.20 -43.30 -47.54
C VAL A 463 -16.46 -42.43 -47.48
N GLN A 464 -17.54 -42.80 -48.19
CA GLN A 464 -18.83 -42.10 -48.10
C GLN A 464 -19.41 -42.17 -46.68
N SER A 465 -19.40 -43.35 -46.04
CA SER A 465 -19.82 -43.51 -44.65
C SER A 465 -18.99 -42.68 -43.67
N GLN A 466 -17.67 -42.58 -43.87
CA GLN A 466 -16.81 -41.72 -43.06
C GLN A 466 -17.11 -40.22 -43.26
N VAL A 467 -17.42 -39.80 -44.49
CA VAL A 467 -17.82 -38.42 -44.78
C VAL A 467 -19.19 -38.11 -44.16
N GLU A 468 -20.17 -39.01 -44.24
CA GLU A 468 -21.48 -38.86 -43.58
C GLU A 468 -21.36 -38.82 -42.06
N GLU A 469 -20.53 -39.67 -41.45
CA GLU A 469 -20.27 -39.66 -40.01
C GLU A 469 -19.55 -38.36 -39.56
N LEU A 470 -18.59 -37.87 -40.34
CA LEU A 470 -17.92 -36.59 -40.07
C LEU A 470 -18.88 -35.39 -40.25
N GLN A 471 -19.72 -35.39 -41.28
CA GLN A 471 -20.76 -34.36 -41.48
C GLN A 471 -21.77 -34.37 -40.33
N LYS A 472 -22.23 -35.56 -39.92
CA LYS A 472 -23.13 -35.71 -38.77
C LYS A 472 -22.48 -35.28 -37.47
N SER A 473 -21.23 -35.66 -37.22
CA SER A 473 -20.46 -35.23 -36.04
C SER A 473 -20.25 -33.70 -36.01
N LEU A 474 -20.03 -33.08 -37.16
CA LEU A 474 -19.94 -31.62 -37.30
C LEU A 474 -21.30 -30.95 -37.08
N GLN A 475 -22.40 -31.53 -37.59
CA GLN A 475 -23.76 -31.05 -37.35
C GLN A 475 -24.20 -31.22 -35.89
N ASP A 476 -23.81 -32.33 -35.24
CA ASP A 476 -24.01 -32.60 -33.82
C ASP A 476 -23.13 -31.73 -32.91
N GLN A 477 -22.05 -31.14 -33.42
CA GLN A 477 -21.28 -30.11 -32.73
C GLN A 477 -21.90 -28.72 -32.95
N GLY A 478 -22.38 -28.43 -34.16
CA GLY A 478 -23.12 -27.21 -34.49
C GLY A 478 -24.42 -27.08 -33.69
N SER A 479 -25.22 -28.14 -33.57
CA SER A 479 -26.45 -28.15 -32.77
C SER A 479 -26.16 -27.97 -31.28
N LYS A 480 -25.11 -28.61 -30.74
CA LYS A 480 -24.66 -28.37 -29.35
C LYS A 480 -24.17 -26.93 -29.14
N ALA A 481 -23.51 -26.32 -30.12
CA ALA A 481 -23.14 -24.91 -30.06
C ALA A 481 -24.37 -23.99 -30.10
N GLU A 482 -25.36 -24.28 -30.95
CA GLU A 482 -26.64 -23.57 -30.96
C GLU A 482 -27.41 -23.73 -29.64
N ASP A 483 -27.48 -24.92 -29.06
CA ASP A 483 -28.19 -25.14 -27.79
C ASP A 483 -27.45 -24.50 -26.60
N VAL A 484 -26.11 -24.41 -26.63
CA VAL A 484 -25.35 -23.56 -25.69
C VAL A 484 -25.69 -22.09 -25.89
N ILE A 485 -25.80 -21.59 -27.12
CA ILE A 485 -26.20 -20.21 -27.40
C ILE A 485 -27.64 -19.94 -26.96
N ARG A 486 -28.57 -20.88 -27.15
CA ARG A 486 -29.98 -20.80 -26.71
C ARG A 486 -30.13 -20.89 -25.19
N THR A 487 -29.31 -21.68 -24.50
CA THR A 487 -29.30 -21.72 -23.02
C THR A 487 -28.59 -20.52 -22.38
N LEU A 488 -27.82 -19.77 -23.17
CA LEU A 488 -27.31 -18.44 -22.84
C LEU A 488 -28.26 -17.28 -23.23
N ASP A 489 -29.38 -17.55 -23.92
CA ASP A 489 -30.41 -16.53 -24.21
C ASP A 489 -31.07 -16.08 -22.88
N PRO A 490 -30.95 -14.80 -22.47
CA PRO A 490 -31.20 -14.35 -21.10
C PRO A 490 -32.67 -14.34 -20.65
N LYS A 491 -33.56 -15.09 -21.32
CA LYS A 491 -35.01 -15.12 -21.07
C LYS A 491 -35.57 -16.40 -20.45
N GLN A 492 -34.82 -17.51 -20.39
CA GLN A 492 -35.39 -18.79 -19.94
C GLN A 492 -34.74 -19.47 -18.72
N ASN A 493 -33.67 -18.94 -18.13
CA ASN A 493 -33.02 -19.59 -16.98
C ASN A 493 -33.23 -18.84 -15.64
N GLN A 494 -34.39 -19.05 -15.01
CA GLN A 494 -34.73 -18.44 -13.71
C GLN A 494 -33.88 -18.96 -12.53
N GLY A 495 -33.11 -20.04 -12.71
CA GLY A 495 -32.20 -20.57 -11.68
C GLY A 495 -30.84 -19.86 -11.60
N ALA A 496 -30.37 -19.28 -12.71
CA ALA A 496 -29.01 -18.72 -12.80
C ALA A 496 -28.88 -17.26 -12.28
N ALA A 497 -29.99 -16.57 -12.05
CA ALA A 497 -30.01 -15.17 -11.63
C ALA A 497 -29.15 -14.82 -10.40
N PRO A 498 -29.19 -15.57 -9.26
CA PRO A 498 -28.37 -15.23 -8.09
C PRO A 498 -26.87 -15.46 -8.31
N GLU A 499 -26.48 -16.47 -9.09
CA GLU A 499 -25.08 -16.77 -9.40
C GLU A 499 -24.48 -15.74 -10.37
N ILE A 500 -25.24 -15.37 -11.41
CA ILE A 500 -24.89 -14.26 -12.31
C ILE A 500 -24.78 -12.94 -11.54
N GLN A 501 -25.65 -12.70 -10.55
CA GLN A 501 -25.56 -11.49 -9.72
C GLN A 501 -24.35 -11.54 -8.76
N ALA A 502 -24.01 -12.70 -8.19
CA ALA A 502 -22.81 -12.88 -7.37
C ALA A 502 -21.53 -12.64 -8.19
N LEU A 503 -21.45 -13.18 -9.41
CA LEU A 503 -20.34 -12.96 -10.33
C LEU A 503 -20.23 -11.48 -10.78
N LYS A 504 -21.36 -10.80 -11.04
CA LYS A 504 -21.39 -9.35 -11.30
C LYS A 504 -20.91 -8.52 -10.11
N ASN A 505 -21.32 -8.88 -8.89
CA ASN A 505 -20.86 -8.21 -7.67
C ASN A 505 -19.35 -8.40 -7.49
N GLN A 506 -18.83 -9.61 -7.66
CA GLN A 506 -17.38 -9.89 -7.62
C GLN A 506 -16.61 -9.15 -8.72
N LEU A 507 -17.17 -9.04 -9.94
CA LEU A 507 -16.56 -8.26 -11.02
C LEU A 507 -16.47 -6.77 -10.64
N GLN A 508 -17.56 -6.18 -10.17
CA GLN A 508 -17.59 -4.78 -9.73
C GLN A 508 -16.65 -4.50 -8.53
N GLU A 509 -16.50 -5.48 -7.63
CA GLU A 509 -15.57 -5.40 -6.51
C GLU A 509 -14.10 -5.51 -6.96
N ARG A 510 -13.81 -6.37 -7.95
CA ARG A 510 -12.50 -6.43 -8.62
C ARG A 510 -12.18 -5.14 -9.38
N GLU A 511 -13.15 -4.57 -10.09
CA GLU A 511 -13.01 -3.28 -10.80
C GLU A 511 -12.68 -2.13 -9.83
N ARG A 512 -13.39 -2.05 -8.69
CA ARG A 512 -13.07 -1.08 -7.61
C ARG A 512 -11.66 -1.31 -7.03
N LEU A 513 -11.27 -2.56 -6.85
CA LEU A 513 -9.93 -2.90 -6.35
C LEU A 513 -8.85 -2.47 -7.35
N PHE A 514 -9.02 -2.75 -8.65
CA PHE A 514 -8.12 -2.28 -9.71
C PHE A 514 -8.00 -0.75 -9.70
N TYR A 515 -9.11 -0.02 -9.69
CA TYR A 515 -9.09 1.45 -9.63
C TYR A 515 -8.39 1.98 -8.37
N SER A 516 -8.52 1.31 -7.22
CA SER A 516 -7.79 1.67 -6.00
C SER A 516 -6.28 1.39 -6.10
N LEU A 517 -5.89 0.30 -6.74
CA LEU A 517 -4.49 -0.09 -6.95
C LEU A 517 -3.80 0.80 -7.99
N GLU A 518 -4.49 1.17 -9.08
CA GLU A 518 -3.99 2.15 -10.05
C GLU A 518 -3.76 3.52 -9.40
N LYS A 519 -4.70 3.97 -8.55
CA LYS A 519 -4.58 5.23 -7.82
C LYS A 519 -3.40 5.24 -6.84
N GLU A 520 -3.23 4.18 -6.05
CA GLU A 520 -2.10 4.08 -5.13
C GLU A 520 -0.76 3.89 -5.88
N TYR A 521 -0.75 3.15 -7.00
CA TYR A 521 0.43 3.04 -7.87
C TYR A 521 0.87 4.40 -8.43
N GLU A 522 -0.05 5.18 -8.99
CA GLU A 522 0.27 6.49 -9.57
C GLU A 522 0.69 7.51 -8.49
N LYS A 523 0.16 7.38 -7.27
CA LYS A 523 0.62 8.11 -6.07
C LYS A 523 2.04 7.70 -5.65
N THR A 524 2.35 6.40 -5.55
CA THR A 524 3.70 5.90 -5.25
C THR A 524 4.71 6.31 -6.32
N LYS A 525 4.31 6.31 -7.60
CA LYS A 525 5.10 6.82 -8.72
C LYS A 525 5.36 8.33 -8.58
N SER A 526 4.31 9.12 -8.32
CA SER A 526 4.43 10.57 -8.08
C SER A 526 5.35 10.89 -6.89
N GLN A 527 5.29 10.09 -5.82
CA GLN A 527 6.18 10.21 -4.67
C GLN A 527 7.64 9.88 -5.05
N ARG A 528 7.91 8.77 -5.74
CA ARG A 528 9.27 8.42 -6.21
C ARG A 528 9.84 9.49 -7.14
N GLU A 529 9.04 10.01 -8.07
CA GLU A 529 9.44 11.12 -8.93
C GLU A 529 9.74 12.42 -8.15
N MET A 530 9.25 12.57 -6.92
CA MET A 530 9.56 13.71 -6.04
C MET A 530 10.80 13.43 -5.18
N GLU A 531 10.95 12.21 -4.67
CA GLU A 531 12.16 11.73 -4.00
C GLU A 531 13.38 11.84 -4.93
N GLU A 532 13.28 11.41 -6.18
CA GLU A 532 14.34 11.58 -7.20
C GLU A 532 14.70 13.05 -7.43
N LYS A 533 13.71 13.96 -7.46
CA LYS A 533 13.95 15.41 -7.58
C LYS A 533 14.66 15.99 -6.35
N TYR A 534 14.31 15.54 -5.14
CA TYR A 534 15.02 15.93 -3.91
C TYR A 534 16.46 15.38 -3.88
N ILE A 535 16.66 14.11 -4.26
CA ILE A 535 17.99 13.49 -4.36
C ILE A 535 18.87 14.26 -5.35
N VAL A 536 18.40 14.55 -6.56
CA VAL A 536 19.15 15.33 -7.57
C VAL A 536 19.47 16.74 -7.05
N SER A 537 18.52 17.39 -6.38
CA SER A 537 18.72 18.73 -5.78
C SER A 537 19.76 18.71 -4.65
N ALA A 538 19.73 17.69 -3.80
CA ALA A 538 20.71 17.49 -2.73
C ALA A 538 22.11 17.24 -3.29
N TRP A 539 22.26 16.37 -4.30
CA TRP A 539 23.53 16.13 -4.98
C TRP A 539 24.07 17.39 -5.66
N TYR A 540 23.21 18.19 -6.30
CA TYR A 540 23.60 19.47 -6.90
C TYR A 540 24.09 20.47 -5.84
N ASN A 541 23.35 20.64 -4.74
CA ASN A 541 23.73 21.56 -3.65
C ASN A 541 25.00 21.10 -2.93
N MET A 542 25.17 19.79 -2.71
CA MET A 542 26.38 19.18 -2.17
C MET A 542 27.57 19.42 -3.09
N GLY A 543 27.43 19.18 -4.40
CA GLY A 543 28.45 19.45 -5.41
C GLY A 543 28.83 20.93 -5.48
N MET A 544 27.84 21.82 -5.43
CA MET A 544 28.06 23.27 -5.41
C MET A 544 28.81 23.72 -4.15
N THR A 545 28.47 23.15 -3.00
CA THR A 545 29.13 23.42 -1.71
C THR A 545 30.59 22.94 -1.73
N LEU A 546 30.86 21.76 -2.27
CA LEU A 546 32.22 21.24 -2.47
C LEU A 546 33.02 22.09 -3.47
N HIS A 547 32.39 22.55 -4.57
CA HIS A 547 33.03 23.46 -5.53
C HIS A 547 33.35 24.83 -4.92
N LYS A 548 32.43 25.39 -4.12
CA LYS A 548 32.62 26.64 -3.37
C LYS A 548 33.77 26.49 -2.37
N LYS A 549 33.73 25.47 -1.51
CA LYS A 549 34.81 25.18 -0.54
C LYS A 549 36.17 25.00 -1.22
N ALA A 550 36.23 24.24 -2.32
CA ALA A 550 37.46 24.07 -3.07
C ALA A 550 37.95 25.37 -3.75
N ALA A 551 37.07 26.35 -4.02
CA ALA A 551 37.45 27.68 -4.49
C ALA A 551 37.95 28.57 -3.34
N GLU A 552 37.31 28.49 -2.17
CA GLU A 552 37.73 29.15 -0.93
C GLU A 552 39.08 28.64 -0.44
N ASP A 553 39.33 27.32 -0.48
CA ASP A 553 40.64 26.70 -0.18
C ASP A 553 41.74 27.20 -1.13
N ARG A 554 41.42 27.37 -2.43
CA ARG A 554 42.35 27.96 -3.42
C ARG A 554 42.65 29.43 -3.11
N LEU A 555 41.62 30.22 -2.79
CA LEU A 555 41.75 31.62 -2.40
C LEU A 555 42.57 31.79 -1.12
N ALA A 556 42.30 30.98 -0.09
CA ALA A 556 43.07 30.93 1.14
C ALA A 556 44.54 30.53 0.90
N SER A 557 44.80 29.57 0.00
CA SER A 557 46.16 29.22 -0.42
C SER A 557 46.91 30.39 -1.06
N THR A 558 46.23 31.22 -1.86
CA THR A 558 46.79 32.49 -2.39
C THR A 558 46.83 33.64 -1.38
N GLY A 559 46.13 33.54 -0.25
CA GLY A 559 46.27 34.45 0.89
C GLY A 559 47.65 34.38 1.55
N SER A 560 48.38 33.27 1.36
CA SER A 560 49.82 33.25 1.63
C SER A 560 50.57 34.10 0.60
N GLY A 561 51.01 35.30 1.00
CA GLY A 561 51.65 36.33 0.16
C GLY A 561 53.04 35.99 -0.40
N GLN A 562 53.24 34.77 -0.87
CA GLN A 562 54.46 34.22 -1.45
C GLN A 562 54.30 34.15 -2.97
N SER A 563 54.93 35.06 -3.70
CA SER A 563 54.91 35.03 -5.17
C SER A 563 55.53 33.73 -5.72
N PHE A 564 55.22 33.38 -6.97
CA PHE A 564 55.69 32.14 -7.63
C PHE A 564 57.21 31.93 -7.49
N LEU A 565 58.00 33.01 -7.63
CA LEU A 565 59.46 33.03 -7.47
C LEU A 565 59.94 32.71 -6.03
N ALA A 566 59.10 32.88 -5.01
CA ALA A 566 59.43 32.54 -3.63
C ALA A 566 59.27 31.03 -3.36
N ARG A 567 58.16 30.41 -3.81
CA ARG A 567 58.00 28.95 -3.78
C ARG A 567 59.09 28.23 -4.58
N GLN A 568 59.47 28.77 -5.75
CA GLN A 568 60.56 28.21 -6.56
C GLN A 568 61.92 28.20 -5.83
N ARG A 569 62.22 29.26 -5.05
CA ARG A 569 63.47 29.35 -4.27
C ARG A 569 63.52 28.37 -3.09
N GLN A 570 62.39 28.10 -2.45
CA GLN A 570 62.31 27.05 -1.41
C GLN A 570 62.58 25.66 -2.00
N ALA A 571 61.95 25.32 -3.13
CA ALA A 571 62.14 24.04 -3.82
C ALA A 571 63.59 23.78 -4.28
N THR A 572 64.35 24.83 -4.61
CA THR A 572 65.79 24.70 -4.90
C THR A 572 66.66 24.47 -3.66
N SER A 573 66.20 24.84 -2.46
CA SER A 573 66.97 24.68 -1.21
C SER A 573 66.91 23.23 -0.69
N THR A 574 65.73 22.59 -0.72
CA THR A 574 65.54 21.20 -0.26
C THR A 574 66.33 20.17 -1.07
N ARG A 575 66.69 20.47 -2.32
CA ARG A 575 67.49 19.58 -3.19
C ARG A 575 68.98 19.49 -2.84
N ARG A 576 69.47 20.19 -1.81
CA ARG A 576 70.90 20.26 -1.48
C ARG A 576 71.35 19.47 -0.24
N SER A 577 70.45 18.72 0.40
CA SER A 577 70.81 17.80 1.49
C SER A 577 70.86 16.36 0.98
N TYR A 578 72.02 15.70 1.09
CA TYR A 578 72.26 14.32 0.68
C TYR A 578 72.84 13.54 1.86
N PRO A 579 72.15 12.50 2.32
CA PRO A 579 72.80 11.21 2.56
C PRO A 579 71.98 10.05 1.92
N GLY A 580 72.53 8.84 1.74
CA GLY A 580 73.89 8.41 2.08
C GLY A 580 74.08 6.90 2.31
N HIS A 581 73.06 6.05 2.10
CA HIS A 581 73.10 4.58 2.06
C HIS A 581 72.03 4.09 1.05
N VAL A 582 72.15 3.04 0.23
CA VAL A 582 72.79 1.70 0.35
C VAL A 582 71.98 0.72 1.21
N GLN A 583 71.15 -0.12 0.57
CA GLN A 583 71.11 -1.59 0.75
C GLN A 583 70.17 -2.25 -0.30
N PRO A 584 70.13 -3.60 -0.45
CA PRO A 584 69.94 -4.24 -1.76
C PRO A 584 68.51 -4.73 -2.07
N ALA A 585 68.32 -5.17 -3.31
CA ALA A 585 67.13 -5.91 -3.74
C ALA A 585 67.18 -7.39 -3.30
N THR A 586 66.03 -7.91 -2.91
CA THR A 586 65.74 -9.36 -2.82
C THR A 586 64.45 -9.65 -3.57
N ALA A 587 64.38 -10.80 -4.24
CA ALA A 587 63.24 -11.18 -5.06
C ALA A 587 62.46 -12.34 -4.42
N ARG A 588 61.13 -12.23 -4.44
CA ARG A 588 60.23 -13.33 -4.83
C ARG A 588 58.85 -12.83 -5.20
#